data_AF-A0A9W5V4Q7-F1
#
_entry.id   AF-A0A9W5V4Q7-F1
#
_cell.length_a   1.000
_cell.length_b   1.000
_cell.length_c   1.000
_cell.angle_alpha   90.00
_cell.angle_beta   90.00
_cell.angle_gamma   90.00
#
_symmetry.space_group_name_H-M   'P 1'
#
loop_
_entity.id
_entity.type
_entity.pdbx_description
1 polymer ?
#
loop_
_entity_poly.entity_id
_entity_poly.type
_entity_poly.pdbx_seq_one_letter_code
_entity_poly.pdbx_strand_id
1 'polypeptide(L)'
;MEHIRQLPISLNESGDLVIKRTDNEIIEKLFALVQTQFASQNNQLTKVGQDVGKLGEAVGMQTEKVESLDQTVGSFDNRLTEAQLSNVASKIIRDQLQQERHEKAKHFVENTVQLTFEAIEGTKSDLEQAVRELIKKDATRVMRQITSYMKRQLGLKSIDNIPNCLVEKHQQLLTELTWKKLDTFMKKGSR
;
A
#
# COMPACT_ATOMS: atom_id res chain seq x y z
N MET A 1 -78.32 7.19 -68.34
CA MET A 1 -77.41 6.06 -68.61
C MET A 1 -76.11 6.67 -69.08
N GLU A 2 -75.12 6.65 -68.19
CA GLU A 2 -73.91 7.47 -68.23
C GLU A 2 -73.00 7.17 -69.43
N HIS A 3 -72.47 8.23 -70.04
CA HIS A 3 -71.31 8.13 -70.93
C HIS A 3 -70.08 7.75 -70.10
N ILE A 4 -69.85 6.46 -69.89
CA ILE A 4 -68.57 5.97 -69.39
C ILE A 4 -67.55 6.27 -70.49
N ARG A 5 -66.76 7.34 -70.29
CA ARG A 5 -65.57 7.62 -71.12
C ARG A 5 -64.67 6.40 -71.01
N GLN A 6 -64.55 5.62 -72.09
CA GLN A 6 -63.60 4.52 -72.15
C GLN A 6 -62.20 5.10 -71.92
N LEU A 7 -61.59 4.78 -70.79
CA LEU A 7 -60.19 5.10 -70.52
C LEU A 7 -59.36 4.40 -71.61
N PRO A 8 -58.34 5.06 -72.19
CA PRO A 8 -57.55 4.51 -73.29
C PRO A 8 -56.57 3.44 -72.79
N ILE A 9 -57.05 2.40 -72.11
CA ILE A 9 -56.25 1.34 -71.52
C ILE A 9 -56.53 0.04 -72.29
N SER A 10 -55.48 -0.66 -72.71
CA SER A 10 -55.53 -1.97 -73.37
C SER A 10 -54.45 -2.89 -72.81
N LEU A 11 -54.56 -4.19 -73.04
CA LEU A 11 -53.49 -5.13 -72.72
C LEU A 11 -52.53 -5.24 -73.91
N ASN A 12 -51.21 -5.27 -73.67
CA ASN A 12 -50.25 -5.66 -74.69
C ASN A 12 -50.23 -7.19 -74.88
N GLU A 13 -49.44 -7.67 -75.84
CA GLU A 13 -49.27 -9.10 -76.14
C GLU A 13 -48.71 -9.90 -74.95
N SER A 14 -48.09 -9.23 -73.97
CA SER A 14 -47.57 -9.81 -72.73
C SER A 14 -48.58 -9.80 -71.58
N GLY A 15 -49.77 -9.20 -71.76
CA GLY A 15 -50.80 -9.08 -70.73
C GLY A 15 -50.63 -7.89 -69.78
N ASP A 16 -49.75 -6.93 -70.10
CA ASP A 16 -49.59 -5.71 -69.31
C ASP A 16 -50.57 -4.62 -69.74
N LEU A 17 -51.07 -3.85 -68.79
CA LEU A 17 -51.90 -2.67 -69.06
C LEU A 17 -51.05 -1.57 -69.73
N VAL A 18 -51.38 -1.26 -70.98
CA VAL A 18 -50.78 -0.20 -71.79
C VAL A 18 -51.81 0.88 -72.11
N ILE A 19 -51.43 2.13 -71.89
CA ILE A 19 -52.24 3.30 -72.19
C ILE A 19 -52.00 3.70 -73.66
N LYS A 20 -53.07 3.72 -74.47
CA LYS A 20 -53.02 4.21 -75.86
C LYS A 20 -52.85 5.73 -75.85
N ARG A 21 -52.01 6.24 -76.76
CA ARG A 21 -51.83 7.69 -76.96
C ARG A 21 -53.19 8.34 -77.23
N THR A 22 -53.45 9.46 -76.57
CA THR A 22 -54.72 10.19 -76.70
C THR A 22 -54.45 11.61 -77.18
N ASP A 23 -55.29 12.13 -78.08
CA ASP A 23 -55.15 13.51 -78.59
C ASP A 23 -55.63 14.57 -77.59
N ASN A 24 -56.00 14.14 -76.38
CA ASN A 24 -56.44 15.01 -75.31
C ASN A 24 -55.25 15.61 -74.55
N GLU A 25 -54.95 16.88 -74.83
CA GLU A 25 -53.84 17.64 -74.25
C GLU A 25 -53.82 17.64 -72.70
N ILE A 26 -54.99 17.61 -72.05
CA ILE A 26 -55.08 17.58 -70.58
C ILE A 26 -54.59 16.23 -70.03
N ILE A 27 -54.93 15.14 -70.72
CA ILE A 27 -54.54 13.78 -70.32
C ILE A 27 -53.04 13.57 -70.55
N GLU A 28 -52.48 14.07 -71.65
CA GLU A 28 -51.03 14.03 -71.91
C GLU A 28 -50.24 14.83 -70.87
N LYS A 29 -50.69 16.04 -70.49
CA LYS A 29 -50.09 16.82 -69.39
C LYS A 29 -50.14 16.08 -68.05
N LEU A 30 -51.25 15.38 -67.77
CA LEU A 30 -51.39 14.57 -66.56
C LEU A 30 -50.40 13.39 -66.56
N PHE A 31 -50.23 12.69 -67.69
CA PHE A 31 -49.25 11.62 -67.80
C PHE A 31 -47.82 12.10 -67.63
N ALA A 32 -47.46 13.23 -68.25
CA ALA A 32 -46.13 13.83 -68.09
C ALA A 32 -45.85 14.21 -66.62
N LEU A 33 -46.85 14.78 -65.92
CA LEU A 33 -46.74 15.11 -64.50
C LEU A 33 -46.53 13.86 -63.64
N VAL A 34 -47.32 12.81 -63.88
CA VAL A 34 -47.23 11.53 -63.16
C VAL A 34 -45.87 10.86 -63.41
N GLN A 35 -45.40 10.82 -64.66
CA GLN A 35 -44.09 10.26 -65.01
C GLN A 35 -42.94 11.02 -64.32
N THR A 36 -43.00 12.36 -64.31
CA THR A 36 -41.99 13.20 -63.64
C THR A 36 -42.00 12.96 -62.13
N GLN A 37 -43.19 12.84 -61.53
CA GLN A 37 -43.33 12.54 -60.10
C GLN A 37 -42.75 11.16 -59.75
N PHE A 38 -43.05 10.12 -60.54
CA PHE A 38 -42.50 8.78 -60.34
C PHE A 38 -40.97 8.76 -60.50
N ALA A 39 -40.43 9.46 -61.51
CA ALA A 39 -38.98 9.57 -61.69
C ALA A 39 -38.30 10.27 -60.50
N SER A 40 -38.91 11.35 -59.99
CA SER A 40 -38.43 12.05 -58.79
C SER A 40 -38.43 11.14 -57.55
N GLN A 41 -39.52 10.41 -57.32
CA GLN A 41 -39.63 9.47 -56.20
C GLN A 41 -38.62 8.33 -56.32
N ASN A 42 -38.41 7.77 -57.52
CA ASN A 42 -37.45 6.70 -57.74
C ASN A 42 -35.99 7.15 -57.46
N ASN A 43 -35.66 8.38 -57.85
CA ASN A 43 -34.36 8.98 -57.55
C ASN A 43 -34.15 9.18 -56.03
N GLN A 44 -35.20 9.60 -55.31
CA GLN A 44 -35.15 9.70 -53.84
C GLN A 44 -34.97 8.32 -53.19
N LEU A 45 -35.71 7.32 -53.64
CA LEU A 45 -35.61 5.95 -53.14
C LEU A 45 -34.21 5.37 -53.32
N THR A 46 -33.59 5.65 -54.47
CA THR A 46 -32.22 5.22 -54.77
C THR A 46 -31.20 5.86 -53.83
N LYS A 47 -31.34 7.16 -53.53
CA LYS A 47 -30.50 7.85 -52.54
C LYS A 47 -30.65 7.25 -51.15
N VAL A 48 -31.89 7.01 -50.72
CA VAL A 48 -32.17 6.33 -49.44
C VAL A 48 -31.52 4.94 -49.40
N GLY A 49 -31.62 4.17 -50.48
CA GLY A 49 -30.96 2.85 -50.57
C GLY A 49 -29.44 2.93 -50.40
N GLN A 50 -28.80 3.94 -51.00
CA GLN A 50 -27.35 4.16 -50.84
C GLN A 50 -26.99 4.57 -49.41
N ASP A 51 -27.77 5.44 -48.78
CA ASP A 51 -27.53 5.89 -47.41
C ASP A 51 -27.73 4.75 -46.40
N VAL A 52 -28.75 3.92 -46.60
CA VAL A 52 -28.98 2.70 -45.81
C VAL A 52 -27.81 1.72 -45.97
N GLY A 53 -27.28 1.55 -47.19
CA GLY A 53 -26.09 0.72 -47.43
C GLY A 53 -24.87 1.19 -46.63
N LYS A 54 -24.55 2.49 -46.70
CA LYS A 54 -23.44 3.08 -45.92
C LYS A 54 -23.65 2.95 -44.41
N LEU A 55 -24.89 3.12 -43.94
CA LEU A 55 -25.23 2.94 -42.53
C LEU A 55 -25.02 1.48 -42.10
N GLY A 56 -25.41 0.51 -42.94
CA GLY A 56 -25.17 -0.91 -42.70
C GLY A 56 -23.69 -1.24 -42.54
N GLU A 57 -22.83 -0.72 -43.41
CA GLU A 57 -21.37 -0.88 -43.33
C GLU A 57 -20.80 -0.27 -42.04
N ALA A 58 -21.24 0.94 -41.69
CA ALA A 58 -20.80 1.63 -40.47
C ALA A 58 -21.21 0.86 -39.20
N VAL A 59 -22.43 0.32 -39.16
CA VAL A 59 -22.90 -0.53 -38.07
C VAL A 59 -22.09 -1.82 -37.99
N GLY A 60 -21.81 -2.48 -39.11
CA GLY A 60 -20.94 -3.67 -39.15
C GLY A 60 -19.57 -3.41 -38.54
N MET A 61 -18.92 -2.32 -38.95
CA MET A 61 -17.62 -1.91 -38.42
C MET A 61 -17.68 -1.57 -36.91
N GLN A 62 -18.78 -0.98 -36.44
CA GLN A 62 -18.97 -0.71 -35.02
C GLN A 62 -19.15 -2.00 -34.21
N THR A 63 -19.89 -2.98 -34.73
CA THR A 63 -20.07 -4.29 -34.10
C THR A 63 -18.72 -4.99 -33.91
N GLU A 64 -17.87 -5.03 -34.95
CA GLU A 64 -16.51 -5.59 -34.85
C GLU A 64 -15.66 -4.90 -33.78
N LYS A 65 -15.74 -3.55 -33.69
CA LYS A 65 -15.03 -2.79 -32.64
C LYS A 65 -15.55 -3.13 -31.25
N VAL A 66 -16.86 -3.28 -31.07
CA VAL A 66 -17.46 -3.64 -29.79
C VAL A 66 -17.02 -5.04 -29.36
N GLU A 67 -16.99 -6.01 -30.28
CA GLU A 67 -16.46 -7.36 -30.00
C GLU A 67 -14.98 -7.33 -29.57
N SER A 68 -14.16 -6.51 -30.23
CA SER A 68 -12.75 -6.34 -29.84
C SER A 68 -12.57 -5.72 -28.44
N LEU A 69 -13.47 -4.80 -28.06
CA LEU A 69 -13.47 -4.20 -26.73
C LEU A 69 -13.89 -5.21 -25.67
N ASP A 70 -14.90 -6.03 -25.94
CA ASP A 70 -15.35 -7.10 -25.04
C ASP A 70 -14.22 -8.08 -24.70
N GLN A 71 -13.48 -8.54 -25.73
CA GLN A 71 -12.30 -9.39 -25.55
C GLN A 71 -11.22 -8.70 -24.70
N THR A 72 -10.99 -7.41 -24.94
CA THR A 72 -10.00 -6.62 -24.20
C THR A 72 -10.38 -6.51 -22.72
N VAL A 73 -11.64 -6.17 -22.44
CA VAL A 73 -12.17 -6.08 -21.08
C VAL A 73 -12.07 -7.42 -20.36
N GLY A 74 -12.45 -8.52 -21.00
CA GLY A 74 -12.29 -9.87 -20.43
C GLY A 74 -10.84 -10.20 -20.07
N SER A 75 -9.86 -9.76 -20.88
CA SER A 75 -8.44 -9.94 -20.56
C SER A 75 -7.99 -9.13 -19.33
N PHE A 76 -8.56 -7.94 -19.13
CA PHE A 76 -8.28 -7.11 -17.96
C PHE A 76 -8.83 -7.73 -16.69
N ASP A 77 -10.05 -8.27 -16.73
CA ASP A 77 -10.67 -8.95 -15.59
C ASP A 77 -9.86 -10.18 -15.14
N ASN A 78 -9.37 -10.97 -16.11
CA ASN A 78 -8.48 -12.11 -15.82
C ASN A 78 -7.19 -11.65 -15.14
N ARG A 79 -6.50 -10.64 -15.69
CA ARG A 79 -5.27 -10.09 -15.10
C ARG A 79 -5.49 -9.49 -13.72
N LEU A 80 -6.63 -8.84 -13.50
CA LEU A 80 -6.99 -8.28 -12.20
C LEU A 80 -7.20 -9.40 -11.17
N THR A 81 -7.91 -10.46 -11.55
CA THR A 81 -8.15 -11.63 -10.71
C THR A 81 -6.84 -12.32 -10.33
N GLU A 82 -5.95 -12.55 -11.31
CA GLU A 82 -4.61 -13.12 -11.08
C GLU A 82 -3.76 -12.25 -10.15
N ALA A 83 -3.75 -10.93 -10.35
CA ALA A 83 -3.00 -10.01 -9.52
C ALA A 83 -3.52 -9.99 -8.07
N GLN A 84 -4.85 -10.05 -7.88
CA GLN A 84 -5.46 -10.13 -6.55
C GLN A 84 -5.07 -11.44 -5.85
N LEU A 85 -5.16 -12.58 -6.54
CA LEU A 85 -4.74 -13.88 -6.01
C LEU A 85 -3.26 -13.89 -5.62
N SER A 86 -2.39 -13.37 -6.49
CA SER A 86 -0.95 -13.26 -6.23
C SER A 86 -0.63 -12.38 -5.02
N ASN A 87 -1.36 -11.27 -4.85
CA ASN A 87 -1.18 -10.38 -3.71
C ASN A 87 -1.63 -11.03 -2.40
N VAL A 88 -2.76 -11.74 -2.40
CA VAL A 88 -3.23 -12.52 -1.24
C VAL A 88 -2.21 -13.60 -0.87
N ALA A 89 -1.71 -14.36 -1.84
CA ALA A 89 -0.68 -15.37 -1.60
C ALA A 89 0.61 -14.74 -1.03
N SER A 90 1.06 -13.64 -1.61
CA SER A 90 2.24 -12.90 -1.13
C SER A 90 2.07 -12.34 0.28
N LYS A 91 0.84 -11.92 0.64
CA LYS A 91 0.52 -11.48 2.00
C LYS A 91 0.61 -12.65 2.99
N ILE A 92 -0.01 -13.79 2.67
CA ILE A 92 0.04 -15.00 3.51
C ILE A 92 1.49 -15.42 3.77
N ILE A 93 2.34 -15.44 2.73
CA ILE A 93 3.76 -15.79 2.87
C ILE A 93 4.49 -14.81 3.78
N ARG A 94 4.25 -13.50 3.63
CA ARG A 94 4.87 -12.46 4.49
C ARG A 94 4.44 -12.60 5.94
N ASP A 95 3.14 -12.80 6.18
CA ASP A 95 2.58 -12.95 7.52
C ASP A 95 3.16 -14.20 8.21
N GLN A 96 3.25 -15.32 7.49
CA GLN A 96 3.87 -16.55 7.99
C GLN A 96 5.36 -16.35 8.32
N LEU A 97 6.13 -15.72 7.43
CA LEU A 97 7.55 -15.46 7.66
C LEU A 97 7.79 -14.53 8.84
N GLN A 98 6.90 -13.55 9.05
CA GLN A 98 6.97 -12.65 10.20
C GLN A 98 6.69 -13.40 11.50
N GLN A 99 5.68 -14.28 11.51
CA GLN A 99 5.35 -15.13 12.66
C GLN A 99 6.53 -16.05 13.03
N GLU A 100 7.10 -16.75 12.05
CA GLU A 100 8.27 -17.63 12.27
C GLU A 100 9.48 -16.87 12.82
N ARG A 101 9.75 -15.66 12.31
CA ARG A 101 10.82 -14.80 12.83
C ARG A 101 10.55 -14.37 14.27
N HIS A 102 9.31 -14.03 14.61
CA HIS A 102 8.95 -13.67 15.98
C HIS A 102 9.10 -14.86 16.93
N GLU A 103 8.65 -16.05 16.54
CA GLU A 103 8.80 -17.27 17.35
C GLU A 103 10.28 -17.63 17.54
N LYS A 104 11.09 -17.58 16.48
CA LYS A 104 12.52 -17.84 16.57
C LYS A 104 13.24 -16.81 17.46
N ALA A 105 12.89 -15.53 17.35
CA ALA A 105 13.44 -14.49 18.22
C ALA A 105 13.04 -14.70 19.68
N LYS A 106 11.78 -15.06 19.94
CA LYS A 106 11.29 -15.40 21.28
C LYS A 106 12.07 -16.58 21.87
N HIS A 107 12.20 -17.67 21.12
CA HIS A 107 12.95 -18.85 21.55
C HIS A 107 14.44 -18.56 21.76
N PHE A 108 15.03 -17.67 20.95
CA PHE A 108 16.42 -17.24 21.13
C PHE A 108 16.59 -16.45 22.44
N VAL A 109 15.67 -15.54 22.75
CA VAL A 109 15.68 -14.78 24.01
C VAL A 109 15.48 -15.72 25.19
N GLU A 110 14.48 -16.59 25.15
CA GLU A 110 14.22 -17.58 26.21
C GLU A 110 15.45 -18.47 26.45
N ASN A 111 16.02 -19.08 25.40
CA ASN A 111 17.22 -19.91 25.53
C ASN A 111 18.44 -19.12 26.04
N THR A 112 18.68 -17.92 25.54
CA THR A 112 19.84 -17.12 25.96
C THR A 112 19.72 -16.73 27.43
N VAL A 113 18.53 -16.27 27.84
CA VAL A 113 18.25 -15.93 29.24
C VAL A 113 18.40 -17.16 30.13
N GLN A 114 17.86 -18.31 29.71
CA GLN A 114 17.93 -19.55 30.48
C GLN A 114 19.36 -20.08 30.60
N LEU A 115 20.15 -20.06 29.52
CA LEU A 115 21.59 -20.39 29.56
C LEU A 115 22.38 -19.42 30.44
N THR A 116 22.06 -18.12 30.44
CA THR A 116 22.72 -17.18 31.36
C THR A 116 22.37 -17.42 32.82
N PHE A 117 21.18 -17.94 33.12
CA PHE A 117 20.83 -18.35 34.49
C PHE A 117 21.44 -19.70 34.88
N GLU A 118 21.49 -20.66 33.97
CA GLU A 118 22.09 -21.99 34.23
C GLU A 118 23.63 -21.94 34.31
N ALA A 119 24.28 -21.01 33.58
CA ALA A 119 25.73 -20.78 33.66
C ALA A 119 26.15 -19.94 34.87
N ILE A 120 25.20 -19.35 35.60
CA ILE A 120 25.47 -18.82 36.94
C ILE A 120 25.38 -20.02 37.88
N GLU A 121 26.53 -20.57 38.29
CA GLU A 121 26.57 -21.52 39.40
C GLU A 121 26.03 -20.83 40.66
N GLY A 122 24.79 -21.17 41.03
CA GLY A 122 24.11 -20.66 42.21
C GLY A 122 22.65 -20.33 41.96
N THR A 123 21.82 -20.53 42.97
CA THR A 123 20.43 -20.07 42.96
C THR A 123 20.38 -18.53 42.91
N LYS A 124 19.23 -17.95 42.53
CA LYS A 124 19.02 -16.49 42.61
C LYS A 124 19.42 -15.90 43.97
N SER A 125 19.21 -16.66 45.05
CA SER A 125 19.61 -16.28 46.41
C SER A 125 21.13 -16.20 46.57
N ASP A 126 21.88 -17.09 45.94
CA ASP A 126 23.35 -17.10 46.00
C ASP A 126 23.93 -15.90 45.25
N LEU A 127 23.35 -15.53 44.11
CA LEU A 127 23.73 -14.32 43.37
C LEU A 127 23.41 -13.05 44.18
N GLU A 128 22.23 -12.97 44.77
CA GLU A 128 21.84 -11.84 45.62
C GLU A 128 22.77 -11.71 46.84
N GLN A 129 23.16 -12.83 47.45
CA GLN A 129 24.09 -12.85 48.57
C GLN A 129 25.51 -12.41 48.14
N ALA A 130 26.02 -12.90 47.02
CA ALA A 130 27.32 -12.52 46.48
C ALA A 130 27.38 -11.02 46.14
N VAL A 131 26.33 -10.45 45.55
CA VAL A 131 26.23 -9.02 45.27
C VAL A 131 26.23 -8.20 46.57
N ARG A 132 25.49 -8.63 47.59
CA ARG A 132 25.50 -7.97 48.92
C ARG A 132 26.88 -7.97 49.54
N GLU A 133 27.60 -9.09 49.46
CA GLU A 133 28.97 -9.20 49.99
C GLU A 133 29.96 -8.33 49.23
N LEU A 134 29.85 -8.26 47.90
CA LEU A 134 30.68 -7.40 47.06
C LEU A 134 30.47 -5.91 47.41
N ILE A 135 29.21 -5.48 47.53
CA ILE A 135 28.86 -4.11 47.95
C ILE A 135 29.42 -3.82 49.34
N LYS A 136 29.30 -4.75 50.29
CA LYS A 136 29.85 -4.60 51.65
C LYS A 136 31.36 -4.45 51.63
N LYS A 137 32.06 -5.24 50.81
CA LYS A 137 33.52 -5.18 50.65
C LYS A 137 33.96 -3.85 50.05
N ASP A 138 33.27 -3.38 49.01
CA ASP A 138 33.59 -2.11 48.36
C ASP A 138 33.27 -0.91 49.25
N ALA A 139 32.12 -0.90 49.94
CA ALA A 139 31.78 0.14 50.91
C ALA A 139 32.85 0.22 52.03
N THR A 140 33.29 -0.93 52.54
CA THR A 140 34.36 -0.99 53.56
C THR A 140 35.69 -0.47 53.00
N ARG A 141 36.04 -0.83 51.76
CA ARG A 141 37.25 -0.34 51.09
C ARG A 141 37.24 1.17 50.97
N VAL A 142 36.13 1.74 50.51
CA VAL A 142 35.96 3.18 50.33
C VAL A 142 36.03 3.91 51.67
N MET A 143 35.34 3.41 52.70
CA MET A 143 35.42 3.98 54.05
C MET A 143 36.86 4.00 54.59
N ARG A 144 37.65 2.93 54.36
CA ARG A 144 39.07 2.91 54.74
C ARG A 144 39.90 3.95 53.99
N GLN A 145 39.62 4.18 52.71
CA GLN A 145 40.28 5.20 51.91
C GLN A 145 39.95 6.60 52.43
N ILE A 146 38.68 6.87 52.72
CA ILE A 146 38.22 8.14 53.30
C ILE A 146 38.89 8.37 54.66
N THR A 147 38.90 7.37 55.55
CA THR A 147 39.57 7.45 56.86
C THR A 147 41.05 7.75 56.71
N SER A 148 41.73 7.10 55.77
CA SER A 148 43.16 7.33 55.50
C SER A 148 43.43 8.75 54.98
N TYR A 149 42.57 9.24 54.09
CA TYR A 149 42.61 10.62 53.61
C TYR A 149 42.43 11.62 54.75
N MET A 150 41.41 11.43 55.61
CA MET A 150 41.15 12.27 56.77
C MET A 150 42.32 12.29 57.75
N LYS A 151 42.86 11.12 58.12
CA LYS A 151 44.01 11.02 59.03
C LYS A 151 45.20 11.83 58.51
N ARG A 152 45.50 11.74 57.22
CA ARG A 152 46.65 12.44 56.62
C ARG A 152 46.42 13.94 56.46
N GLN A 153 45.21 14.38 56.13
CA GLN A 153 44.89 15.81 55.99
C GLN A 153 44.83 16.55 57.34
N LEU A 154 44.47 15.83 58.41
CA LEU A 154 44.35 16.39 59.76
C LEU A 154 45.58 16.11 60.63
N GLY A 155 46.56 15.35 60.15
CA GLY A 155 47.77 14.99 60.91
C GLY A 155 47.49 14.08 62.12
N LEU A 156 46.43 13.28 62.06
CA LEU A 156 45.95 12.47 63.18
C LEU A 156 46.60 11.09 63.23
N LYS A 157 46.89 10.60 64.44
CA LYS A 157 47.30 9.21 64.69
C LYS A 157 46.11 8.23 64.61
N SER A 158 44.93 8.63 65.10
CA SER A 158 43.67 7.90 64.87
C SER A 158 42.52 8.86 64.57
N ILE A 159 41.51 8.38 63.86
CA ILE A 159 40.28 9.13 63.56
C ILE A 159 39.27 9.04 64.71
N ASP A 160 39.48 8.13 65.65
CA ASP A 160 38.59 7.95 66.82
C ASP A 160 38.79 9.04 67.88
N ASN A 161 39.91 9.78 67.82
CA ASN A 161 40.30 10.80 68.79
C ASN A 161 40.67 12.11 68.07
N ILE A 162 39.68 12.76 67.46
CA ILE A 162 39.86 14.07 66.80
C ILE A 162 39.82 15.17 67.87
N PRO A 163 40.87 16.00 68.02
CA PRO A 163 40.84 17.16 68.90
C PRO A 163 39.69 18.12 68.55
N ASN A 164 39.02 18.71 69.54
CA ASN A 164 37.88 19.62 69.32
C ASN A 164 38.19 20.75 68.33
N CYS A 165 39.42 21.27 68.33
CA CYS A 165 39.86 22.31 67.40
C CYS A 165 39.95 21.87 65.92
N LEU A 166 39.87 20.58 65.62
CA LEU A 166 39.92 20.02 64.26
C LEU A 166 38.57 19.48 63.78
N VAL A 167 37.52 19.54 64.60
CA VAL A 167 36.20 19.00 64.28
C VAL A 167 35.55 19.76 63.12
N GLU A 168 35.61 21.09 63.10
CA GLU A 168 35.08 21.90 62.00
C GLU A 168 35.82 21.62 60.69
N LYS A 169 37.15 21.52 60.75
CA LYS A 169 37.99 21.17 59.60
C LYS A 169 37.70 19.75 59.09
N HIS A 170 37.44 18.80 59.98
CA HIS A 170 37.04 17.44 59.63
C HIS A 170 35.70 17.42 58.88
N GLN A 171 34.68 18.14 59.38
CA GLN A 171 33.39 18.25 58.72
C GLN A 171 33.52 18.89 57.33
N GLN A 172 34.23 20.00 57.21
CA GLN A 172 34.45 20.67 55.93
C GLN A 172 35.15 19.76 54.91
N LEU A 173 36.18 19.02 55.35
CA LEU A 173 36.91 18.10 54.46
C LEU A 173 36.04 16.93 53.98
N LEU A 174 35.10 16.45 54.78
CA LEU A 174 34.13 15.44 54.35
C LEU A 174 33.11 16.01 53.36
N THR A 175 32.61 17.24 53.59
CA THR A 175 31.67 17.91 52.68
C THR A 175 32.30 18.20 51.31
N GLU A 176 33.57 18.57 51.29
CA GLU A 176 34.31 18.87 50.05
C GLU A 176 34.98 17.64 49.41
N LEU A 177 34.78 16.44 50.00
CA LEU A 177 35.39 15.21 49.50
C LEU A 177 34.71 14.77 48.21
N THR A 178 35.50 14.58 47.16
CA THR A 178 35.02 14.03 45.89
C THR A 178 35.85 12.81 45.52
N TRP A 179 35.27 11.94 44.70
CA TRP A 179 35.97 10.77 44.14
C TRP A 179 37.30 11.14 43.48
N LYS A 180 37.35 12.28 42.78
CA LYS A 180 38.58 12.78 42.11
C LYS A 180 39.68 13.12 43.12
N LYS A 181 39.35 13.76 44.25
CA LYS A 181 40.31 14.05 45.33
C LYS A 181 40.80 12.76 46.00
N LEU A 182 39.90 11.81 46.24
CA LEU A 182 40.23 10.51 46.85
C LEU A 182 41.14 9.65 45.95
N ASP A 183 40.83 9.56 44.66
CA ASP A 183 41.64 8.82 43.67
C ASP A 183 43.04 9.44 43.50
N THR A 184 43.12 10.78 43.44
CA THR A 184 44.41 11.49 43.39
C THR A 184 45.25 11.22 44.64
N PHE A 185 44.63 11.15 45.82
CA PHE A 185 45.31 10.83 47.07
C PHE A 185 45.85 9.41 47.08
N MET A 186 45.05 8.43 46.67
CA MET A 186 45.46 7.02 46.61
C MET A 186 46.64 6.83 45.65
N LYS A 187 46.61 7.49 44.48
CA LYS A 187 47.71 7.46 43.50
C LYS A 187 49.00 8.11 44.01
N LYS A 188 48.92 9.13 44.88
CA LYS A 188 50.09 9.77 45.50
C LYS A 188 50.71 8.97 46.65
N GLY A 189 50.00 7.98 47.20
CA GLY A 189 50.46 7.12 48.30
C GLY A 189 51.13 5.81 47.88
N SER A 190 51.20 5.51 46.57
CA SER A 190 51.77 4.27 46.01
C SER A 190 53.21 4.42 45.48
N ARG A 191 54.00 5.34 46.07
CA ARG A 191 55.45 5.46 45.87
C ARG A 191 56.18 5.19 47.17
#